data_AF-A0A1B9KV02-F1
#
_entry.id   AF-A0A1B9KV02-F1
#
_cell.length_a   1.000
_cell.length_b   1.000
_cell.length_c   1.000
_cell.angle_alpha   90.00
_cell.angle_beta   90.00
_cell.angle_gamma   90.00
#
_symmetry.space_group_name_H-M   'P 1'
#
loop_
_entity.id
_entity.type
_entity.pdbx_description
1 polymer ?
#
loop_
_entity_poly.entity_id
_entity_poly.type
_entity_poly.pdbx_seq_one_letter_code
_entity_poly.pdbx_strand_id
1 'polypeptide(L)'
;MDNILIKNLLSAIEKGKVRGCDEIKEINGERYFFQYALKKKSGFYSTYLFYIIESKMDVIEDYGIEQIKQFSDIIDAVNYFKSLGVNIEQFSSIKGNLPF
;
A
#
# COMPACT_ATOMS: atom_id res chain seq x y z
N MET A 1 -16.88 16.07 -0.55
CA MET A 1 -17.22 15.25 -1.76
C MET A 1 -16.50 13.89 -1.68
N ASP A 2 -16.01 13.55 -0.49
CA ASP A 2 -14.89 12.60 -0.27
C ASP A 2 -15.38 11.17 0.01
N ASN A 3 -16.66 11.05 0.34
CA ASN A 3 -17.27 9.79 0.75
C ASN A 3 -17.49 8.82 -0.42
N ILE A 4 -17.65 9.32 -1.66
CA ILE A 4 -17.92 8.47 -2.84
C ILE A 4 -16.64 7.77 -3.32
N LEU A 5 -15.52 8.50 -3.37
CA LEU A 5 -14.22 7.94 -3.81
C LEU A 5 -13.77 6.82 -2.88
N ILE A 6 -13.81 7.05 -1.56
CA ILE A 6 -13.48 6.04 -0.56
C ILE A 6 -14.43 4.85 -0.64
N LYS A 7 -15.74 5.06 -0.79
CA LYS A 7 -16.70 3.94 -0.97
C LYS A 7 -16.40 3.10 -2.20
N ASN A 8 -16.07 3.74 -3.32
CA ASN A 8 -15.71 3.03 -4.56
C ASN A 8 -14.39 2.25 -4.41
N LEU A 9 -13.42 2.83 -3.72
CA LEU A 9 -12.15 2.19 -3.37
C LEU A 9 -12.38 0.93 -2.53
N LEU A 10 -13.09 1.06 -1.41
CA LEU A 10 -13.38 -0.06 -0.50
C LEU A 10 -14.20 -1.14 -1.23
N SER A 11 -15.22 -0.76 -2.01
CA SER A 11 -16.00 -1.72 -2.81
C SER A 11 -15.14 -2.46 -3.84
N ALA A 12 -14.12 -1.83 -4.42
CA ALA A 12 -13.20 -2.51 -5.32
C ALA A 12 -12.34 -3.55 -4.58
N ILE A 13 -11.84 -3.20 -3.40
CA ILE A 13 -11.06 -4.11 -2.53
C ILE A 13 -11.92 -5.29 -2.08
N GLU A 14 -13.18 -5.05 -1.70
CA GLU A 14 -14.15 -6.10 -1.35
C GLU A 14 -14.33 -7.12 -2.48
N LYS A 15 -14.27 -6.66 -3.74
CA LYS A 15 -14.35 -7.50 -4.94
C LYS A 15 -13.01 -8.20 -5.27
N GLY A 16 -12.02 -8.14 -4.40
CA GLY A 16 -10.70 -8.75 -4.57
C GLY A 16 -9.76 -7.96 -5.50
N LYS A 17 -10.13 -6.74 -5.91
CA LYS A 17 -9.23 -5.89 -6.71
C LYS A 17 -8.11 -5.35 -5.84
N VAL A 18 -6.89 -5.32 -6.38
CA VAL A 18 -5.75 -4.71 -5.71
C VAL A 18 -5.82 -3.19 -5.87
N ARG A 19 -5.60 -2.48 -4.78
CA ARG A 19 -5.56 -1.01 -4.75
C ARG A 19 -4.35 -0.54 -3.97
N GLY A 20 -3.69 0.50 -4.43
CA GLY A 20 -2.45 0.96 -3.84
C GLY A 20 -1.98 2.28 -4.41
N CYS A 21 -0.88 2.78 -3.89
CA CYS A 21 -0.20 3.96 -4.40
C CYS A 21 1.31 3.83 -4.19
N ASP A 22 2.04 4.60 -4.98
CA ASP A 22 3.46 4.82 -4.80
C ASP A 22 3.65 6.27 -4.34
N GLU A 23 4.64 6.51 -3.48
CA GLU A 23 5.02 7.86 -3.09
C GLU A 23 6.52 7.96 -2.82
N ILE A 24 7.05 9.17 -2.92
CA ILE A 24 8.42 9.49 -2.54
C ILE A 24 8.37 10.31 -1.26
N LYS A 25 9.11 9.89 -0.24
CA LYS A 25 9.27 10.62 1.02
C LYS A 25 10.72 11.01 1.22
N GLU A 26 10.94 12.22 1.71
CA GLU A 26 12.24 12.61 2.25
C GLU A 26 12.26 12.32 3.75
N ILE A 27 13.22 11.51 4.21
CA ILE A 27 13.40 11.11 5.60
C ILE A 27 14.87 11.34 5.94
N ASN A 28 15.14 12.24 6.89
CA ASN A 28 16.50 12.60 7.33
C ASN A 28 17.44 13.04 6.18
N GLY A 29 16.90 13.72 5.15
CA GLY A 29 17.66 14.20 4.00
C GLY A 29 17.93 13.13 2.92
N GLU A 30 17.43 11.92 3.11
CA GLU A 30 17.43 10.86 2.09
C GLU A 30 16.04 10.70 1.48
N ARG A 31 16.00 10.44 0.17
CA ARG A 31 14.74 10.17 -0.52
C ARG A 31 14.48 8.68 -0.59
N TYR A 32 13.27 8.29 -0.19
CA TYR A 32 12.80 6.92 -0.16
C TYR A 32 11.62 6.78 -1.10
N PHE A 33 11.66 5.74 -1.91
CA PHE A 33 10.50 5.25 -2.64
C PHE A 33 9.69 4.33 -1.72
N PHE A 34 8.39 4.57 -1.65
CA PHE A 34 7.44 3.72 -0.95
C PHE A 34 6.37 3.22 -1.92
N GLN A 35 5.99 1.96 -1.78
CA GLN A 35 4.85 1.36 -2.45
C GLN A 35 3.94 0.71 -1.42
N TYR A 36 2.64 1.01 -1.49
CA TYR A 36 1.62 0.42 -0.63
C TYR A 36 0.55 -0.23 -1.48
N ALA A 37 0.07 -1.39 -1.03
CA ALA A 37 -1.06 -2.02 -1.66
C ALA A 37 -1.95 -2.76 -0.67
N LEU A 38 -3.22 -2.91 -1.03
CA LEU A 38 -4.24 -3.59 -0.27
C LEU A 38 -5.04 -4.49 -1.20
N LYS A 39 -5.28 -5.73 -0.77
CA LYS A 39 -6.08 -6.71 -1.47
C LYS A 39 -6.85 -7.57 -0.48
N LYS A 40 -8.11 -7.90 -0.81
CA LYS A 40 -8.84 -8.97 -0.14
C LYS A 40 -8.57 -10.31 -0.82
N LYS A 41 -8.17 -11.34 -0.06
CA LYS A 41 -7.96 -12.72 -0.54
C LYS A 41 -8.39 -13.70 0.54
N SER A 42 -9.21 -14.68 0.17
CA SER A 42 -9.69 -15.74 1.08
C SER A 42 -10.32 -15.22 2.38
N GLY A 43 -11.04 -14.10 2.32
CA GLY A 43 -11.70 -13.49 3.48
C GLY A 43 -10.82 -12.57 4.34
N PHE A 44 -9.51 -12.50 4.07
CA PHE A 44 -8.58 -11.61 4.76
C PHE A 44 -8.15 -10.44 3.88
N TYR A 45 -7.78 -9.33 4.52
CA TYR A 45 -7.21 -8.15 3.89
C TYR A 45 -5.70 -8.15 4.07
N SER A 46 -4.97 -8.39 2.99
CA SER A 46 -3.52 -8.33 2.95
C SER A 46 -3.08 -6.91 2.59
N THR A 47 -2.28 -6.33 3.45
CA THR A 47 -1.54 -5.09 3.20
C THR A 47 -0.14 -5.45 2.74
N TYR A 48 0.39 -4.68 1.81
CA TYR A 48 1.77 -4.73 1.34
C TYR A 48 2.37 -3.34 1.52
N LEU A 49 3.58 -3.33 2.06
CA LEU A 49 4.44 -2.17 2.20
C LEU A 49 5.80 -2.56 1.64
N PHE A 50 6.26 -1.81 0.66
CA PHE A 50 7.63 -1.84 0.19
C PHE A 50 8.26 -0.46 0.33
N TYR A 51 9.52 -0.42 0.72
CA TYR A 51 10.30 0.82 0.63
C TYR A 51 11.78 0.58 0.43
N ILE A 52 12.43 1.57 -0.19
CA ILE A 52 13.86 1.57 -0.48
C ILE A 52 14.36 3.00 -0.62
N ILE A 53 15.63 3.24 -0.27
CA ILE A 53 16.29 4.52 -0.58
C ILE A 53 16.45 4.63 -2.10
N GLU A 54 16.04 5.74 -2.71
CA GLU A 54 16.08 5.92 -4.17
C GLU A 54 17.49 5.71 -4.75
N SER A 55 18.54 6.09 -4.02
CA SER A 55 19.94 5.87 -4.43
C SER A 55 20.38 4.40 -4.49
N LYS A 56 19.55 3.49 -3.96
CA LYS A 56 19.79 2.04 -3.92
C LYS A 56 18.83 1.24 -4.80
N MET A 57 18.04 1.91 -5.64
CA MET A 57 17.05 1.25 -6.50
C MET A 57 17.66 0.19 -7.43
N ASP A 58 18.90 0.40 -7.89
CA ASP A 58 19.62 -0.56 -8.76
C ASP A 58 20.04 -1.85 -8.02
N VAL A 59 20.03 -1.84 -6.68
CA VAL A 59 20.36 -2.97 -5.80
C VAL A 59 19.18 -3.29 -4.88
N ILE A 60 17.99 -3.37 -5.47
CA ILE A 60 16.71 -3.54 -4.78
C ILE A 60 16.66 -4.79 -3.89
N GLU A 61 17.33 -5.87 -4.29
CA GLU A 61 17.34 -7.15 -3.55
C GLU A 61 18.06 -7.04 -2.19
N ASP A 62 19.04 -6.14 -2.09
CA ASP A 62 19.86 -5.99 -0.87
C ASP A 62 19.30 -4.94 0.10
N TYR A 63 18.61 -3.92 -0.41
CA TYR A 63 18.16 -2.74 0.37
C TYR A 63 16.66 -2.56 0.41
N GLY A 64 15.91 -3.29 -0.41
CA GLY A 64 14.46 -3.27 -0.42
C GLY A 64 13.90 -3.91 0.84
N ILE A 65 13.01 -3.20 1.52
CA ILE A 65 12.31 -3.73 2.68
C ILE A 65 10.86 -3.95 2.31
N GLU A 66 10.41 -5.22 2.43
CA GLU A 66 9.04 -5.63 2.22
C GLU A 66 8.38 -6.07 3.51
N GLN A 67 7.12 -5.71 3.68
CA GLN A 67 6.27 -6.16 4.79
C GLN A 67 4.88 -6.48 4.28
N ILE A 68 4.38 -7.66 4.65
CA ILE A 68 3.00 -8.08 4.43
C ILE A 68 2.33 -8.30 5.78
N LYS A 69 1.16 -7.69 5.97
CA LYS A 69 0.32 -7.95 7.15
C LYS A 69 -1.09 -8.29 6.72
N GLN A 70 -1.69 -9.23 7.44
CA GLN A 70 -3.06 -9.67 7.21
C GLN A 70 -3.99 -9.18 8.32
N PHE A 71 -5.18 -8.77 7.93
CA PHE A 71 -6.24 -8.32 8.81
C PHE A 71 -7.53 -9.05 8.48
N SER A 72 -8.35 -9.33 9.49
CA SER A 72 -9.70 -9.88 9.29
C SER A 72 -10.72 -8.82 8.88
N ASP A 73 -10.42 -7.54 9.11
CA ASP A 73 -11.31 -6.42 8.87
C ASP A 73 -10.64 -5.34 7.98
N ILE A 74 -11.43 -4.73 7.10
CA ILE A 74 -10.93 -3.74 6.13
C ILE A 74 -10.58 -2.41 6.81
N ILE A 75 -11.31 -2.04 7.87
CA ILE A 75 -11.07 -0.81 8.63
C ILE A 75 -9.74 -0.92 9.36
N ASP A 76 -9.41 -2.08 9.92
CA ASP A 76 -8.11 -2.33 10.54
C ASP A 76 -6.95 -2.20 9.54
N ALA A 77 -7.10 -2.80 8.35
CA ALA A 77 -6.11 -2.68 7.27
C ALA A 77 -5.92 -1.23 6.81
N VAL A 78 -7.02 -0.46 6.70
CA VAL A 78 -6.99 0.96 6.34
C VAL A 78 -6.36 1.80 7.46
N ASN A 79 -6.69 1.51 8.72
CA ASN A 79 -6.12 2.20 9.89
C ASN A 79 -4.62 1.93 10.02
N TYR A 80 -4.15 0.73 9.66
CA TYR A 80 -2.72 0.44 9.58
C TYR A 80 -2.00 1.41 8.64
N PHE A 81 -2.48 1.62 7.42
CA PHE A 81 -1.90 2.60 6.50
C PHE A 81 -1.96 4.04 7.01
N LYS A 82 -3.08 4.44 7.63
CA LYS A 82 -3.19 5.75 8.27
C LYS A 82 -2.17 5.94 9.38
N SER A 83 -1.89 4.90 10.17
CA SER A 83 -0.86 4.93 11.22
C SER A 83 0.56 5.10 10.67
N LEU A 84 0.79 4.72 9.41
CA LEU A 84 2.03 4.96 8.67
C LEU A 84 2.05 6.34 7.96
N GLY A 85 1.02 7.16 8.15
CA GLY A 85 0.88 8.47 7.51
C GLY A 85 0.48 8.41 6.03
N VAL A 86 -0.06 7.29 5.55
CA VAL A 86 -0.45 7.12 4.14
C VAL A 86 -1.82 7.73 3.88
N ASN A 87 -1.93 8.52 2.81
CA ASN A 87 -3.22 9.02 2.34
C ASN A 87 -3.93 7.97 1.46
N ILE A 88 -4.86 7.23 2.08
CA ILE A 88 -5.66 6.19 1.41
C ILE A 88 -6.47 6.71 0.21
N GLU A 89 -6.80 8.00 0.16
CA GLU A 89 -7.53 8.57 -0.98
C GLU A 89 -6.72 8.54 -2.29
N GLN A 90 -5.40 8.41 -2.18
CA GLN A 90 -4.50 8.25 -3.33
C GLN A 90 -4.49 6.82 -3.88
N PHE A 91 -5.12 5.87 -3.19
CA PHE A 91 -5.13 4.48 -3.64
C PHE A 91 -5.91 4.36 -4.96
N SER A 92 -5.24 3.79 -5.94
CA SER A 92 -5.77 3.58 -7.28
C SER A 92 -5.50 2.16 -7.74
N SER A 93 -5.81 1.85 -9.00
CA SER A 93 -5.47 0.53 -9.56
C SER A 93 -3.95 0.47 -9.77
N ILE A 94 -3.29 -0.41 -9.06
CA ILE A 94 -1.85 -0.64 -9.20
C ILE A 94 -1.60 -1.74 -10.25
N LYS A 95 -0.56 -1.55 -11.07
CA LYS A 95 -0.11 -2.52 -12.07
C LYS A 95 1.10 -3.27 -11.53
N GLY A 96 1.28 -4.51 -11.97
CA GLY A 96 2.42 -5.36 -11.58
C GLY A 96 2.02 -6.55 -10.72
N ASN A 97 2.97 -7.48 -10.58
CA ASN A 97 2.80 -8.65 -9.71
C ASN A 97 3.25 -8.27 -8.31
N LEU A 98 2.27 -8.07 -7.42
CA LEU A 98 2.52 -7.85 -6.00
C LEU A 98 2.51 -9.19 -5.26
N PRO A 99 3.28 -9.35 -4.19
CA PRO A 99 3.51 -10.65 -3.52
C PRO A 99 2.33 -11.11 -2.63
N PHE A 100 1.08 -11.09 -3.15
CA PHE A 100 -0.17 -11.43 -2.43
C PHE A 100 -0.76 -12.83 -2.71
#